data_AF-A0A3M2ST34-F1
#
_entry.id   AF-A0A3M2ST34-F1
#
_cell.length_a   1.000
_cell.length_b   1.000
_cell.length_c   1.000
_cell.angle_alpha   90.00
_cell.angle_beta   90.00
_cell.angle_gamma   90.00
#
_symmetry.space_group_name_H-M   'P 1'
#
loop_
_entity.id
_entity.type
_entity.pdbx_description
1 polymer ?
#
loop_
_entity_poly.entity_id
_entity_poly.type
_entity_poly.pdbx_seq_one_letter_code
_entity_poly.pdbx_strand_id
1 'polypeptide(L)'
;MVYATVCITVLSYLVWLHHFFTMGSGASVNAFFGITTMIISVPTGAKLFNWIFTMYRGRIRFDLPMMWTVAFMLTFTVGGMTGVLLA
;
A
#
# COMPACT_ATOMS: atom_id res chain seq x y z
N MET A 1 -12.53 4.81 0.81
CA MET A 1 -11.88 4.89 -0.53
C MET A 1 -11.33 6.26 -0.85
N VAL A 2 -12.16 7.31 -0.82
CA VAL A 2 -11.72 8.69 -1.13
C VAL A 2 -10.66 9.18 -0.14
N TYR A 3 -10.95 9.14 1.16
CA TYR A 3 -10.00 9.55 2.20
C TYR A 3 -8.67 8.80 2.14
N ALA A 4 -8.71 7.47 1.97
CA ALA A 4 -7.49 6.68 1.81
C ALA A 4 -6.64 7.15 0.61
N THR A 5 -7.27 7.56 -0.49
CA THR A 5 -6.56 8.09 -1.66
C THR A 5 -5.96 9.45 -1.36
N VAL A 6 -6.70 10.36 -0.71
CA VAL A 6 -6.19 11.68 -0.30
C VAL A 6 -5.01 11.54 0.68
N CYS A 7 -5.10 10.64 1.67
CA CYS A 7 -3.99 10.38 2.58
C CYS A 7 -2.74 9.93 1.84
N ILE A 8 -2.86 9.00 0.88
CA ILE A 8 -1.72 8.55 0.06
C ILE A 8 -1.15 9.71 -0.74
N THR A 9 -1.98 10.55 -1.35
CA THR A 9 -1.54 11.72 -2.14
C THR A 9 -0.73 12.70 -1.31
N VAL A 10 -1.11 12.97 -0.06
CA VAL A 10 -0.33 13.87 0.80
C VAL A 10 0.95 13.19 1.27
N LEU A 11 0.87 11.95 1.75
CA LEU A 11 2.01 11.21 2.29
C LEU A 11 3.08 10.87 1.24
N SER A 12 2.71 10.76 -0.05
CA SER A 12 3.66 10.44 -1.13
C SER A 12 4.77 11.48 -1.29
N TYR A 13 4.56 12.71 -0.80
CA TYR A 13 5.58 13.76 -0.80
C TYR A 13 6.55 13.67 0.39
N LEU A 14 6.37 12.72 1.31
CA LEU A 14 7.12 12.64 2.58
C LEU A 14 7.96 11.35 2.72
N VAL A 15 8.09 10.55 1.66
CA VAL A 15 8.69 9.19 1.77
C VAL A 15 9.89 8.93 0.88
N TRP A 16 10.26 9.86 0.00
CA TRP A 16 11.26 9.61 -1.05
C TRP A 16 12.63 9.08 -0.56
N LEU A 17 13.03 9.41 0.68
CA LEU A 17 14.33 9.02 1.22
C LEU A 17 14.47 7.51 1.43
N HIS A 18 13.38 6.73 1.48
CA HIS A 18 13.49 5.28 1.69
C HIS A 18 14.31 4.56 0.60
N HIS A 19 14.48 5.15 -0.58
CA HIS A 19 15.34 4.60 -1.64
C HIS A 19 16.85 4.77 -1.35
N PHE A 20 17.19 5.51 -0.29
CA PHE A 20 18.50 6.07 -0.04
C PHE A 20 19.02 5.83 1.38
N PHE A 21 18.38 4.95 2.15
CA PHE A 21 18.76 4.68 3.55
C PHE A 21 20.21 4.22 3.75
N THR A 22 20.84 3.68 2.71
CA THR A 22 22.24 3.23 2.72
C THR A 22 23.25 4.31 2.33
N MET A 23 22.83 5.55 2.07
CA MET A 23 23.72 6.65 1.67
C MET A 23 24.26 7.50 2.85
N GLY A 24 24.08 7.03 4.09
CA GLY A 24 24.73 7.63 5.27
C GLY A 24 24.00 8.82 5.90
N SER A 25 22.70 8.99 5.64
CA SER A 25 21.86 9.94 6.39
C SER A 25 21.78 9.57 7.88
N GLY A 26 21.58 10.59 8.74
CA GLY A 26 21.54 10.40 10.18
C GLY A 26 20.39 9.47 10.63
N ALA A 27 20.60 8.77 11.77
CA ALA A 27 19.65 7.77 12.28
C ALA A 27 18.23 8.32 12.47
N SER A 28 18.07 9.53 13.00
CA SER A 28 16.76 10.17 13.20
C SER A 28 16.05 10.46 11.88
N VAL A 29 16.80 10.82 10.84
CA VAL A 29 16.23 11.08 9.51
C VAL A 29 15.75 9.76 8.90
N ASN A 30 16.56 8.71 8.95
CA ASN A 30 16.16 7.38 8.48
C ASN A 30 14.93 6.86 9.23
N ALA A 31 14.88 7.02 10.56
CA ALA A 31 13.75 6.60 11.37
C ALA A 31 12.45 7.35 10.97
N PHE A 32 12.51 8.66 10.76
CA PHE A 32 11.36 9.44 10.33
C PHE A 32 10.80 8.94 8.98
N PHE A 33 11.67 8.79 7.98
CA PHE A 33 11.25 8.36 6.65
C PHE A 33 10.81 6.89 6.61
N GLY A 34 11.42 6.01 7.41
CA GLY A 34 11.01 4.60 7.50
C GLY A 34 9.63 4.46 8.14
N ILE A 35 9.40 5.13 9.27
CA ILE A 35 8.08 5.16 9.93
C ILE A 35 7.02 5.75 9.00
N THR A 36 7.33 6.87 8.33
CA THR A 36 6.39 7.51 7.40
C THR A 36 6.06 6.60 6.22
N THR A 37 7.04 5.84 5.71
CA THR A 37 6.83 4.86 4.63
C THR A 37 5.95 3.69 5.08
N MET A 38 6.19 3.15 6.28
CA MET A 38 5.32 2.12 6.87
C MET A 38 3.87 2.61 7.03
N ILE A 39 3.65 3.87 7.40
CA ILE A 39 2.30 4.44 7.56
C ILE A 39 1.50 4.43 6.24
N ILE A 40 2.14 4.58 5.07
CA ILE A 40 1.44 4.52 3.76
C ILE A 40 0.77 3.16 3.51
N SER A 41 1.26 2.09 4.14
CA SER A 41 0.64 0.76 4.01
C SER A 41 -0.79 0.71 4.56
N VAL A 42 -1.12 1.54 5.56
CA VAL A 42 -2.44 1.56 6.23
C VAL A 42 -3.57 2.01 5.30
N PRO A 43 -3.53 3.20 4.65
CA PRO A 43 -4.59 3.60 3.72
C PRO A 43 -4.66 2.67 2.50
N THR A 44 -3.53 2.09 2.07
CA THR A 44 -3.49 1.12 0.97
C THR A 44 -4.21 -0.18 1.37
N GLY A 45 -3.94 -0.72 2.55
CA GLY A 45 -4.63 -1.88 3.11
C GLY A 45 -6.13 -1.64 3.29
N ALA A 46 -6.53 -0.44 3.75
CA ALA A 46 -7.93 -0.08 3.86
C ALA A 46 -8.68 -0.13 2.51
N LYS A 47 -8.01 0.19 1.39
CA LYS A 47 -8.59 0.06 0.04
C LYS A 47 -8.77 -1.41 -0.35
N LEU A 48 -7.78 -2.26 -0.09
CA LEU A 48 -7.87 -3.71 -0.30
C LEU A 48 -9.05 -4.33 0.45
N PHE A 49 -9.16 -4.06 1.76
CA PHE A 49 -10.28 -4.57 2.56
C PHE A 49 -11.63 -4.07 2.06
N ASN A 50 -11.73 -2.80 1.63
CA ASN A 50 -12.96 -2.27 1.06
C ASN A 50 -13.39 -3.04 -0.19
N TRP A 51 -12.45 -3.37 -1.09
CA TRP A 51 -12.76 -4.19 -2.26
C TRP A 51 -13.19 -5.63 -1.89
N ILE A 52 -12.52 -6.25 -0.92
CA ILE A 52 -12.91 -7.58 -0.40
C ILE A 52 -14.34 -7.55 0.14
N PHE A 53 -14.67 -6.54 0.96
CA PHE A 53 -16.02 -6.41 1.52
C PHE A 53 -17.07 -6.00 0.48
N THR A 54 -16.68 -5.32 -0.60
CA THR A 54 -17.58 -5.04 -1.74
C THR A 54 -17.98 -6.33 -2.46
N MET A 55 -17.04 -7.28 -2.58
CA MET A 55 -17.29 -8.60 -3.16
C MET A 55 -18.04 -9.54 -2.21
N TYR A 56 -17.82 -9.40 -0.90
CA TYR A 56 -18.49 -10.19 0.12
C TYR A 56 -20.00 -10.02 0.08
N ARG A 57 -20.74 -11.14 0.02
CA ARG A 57 -22.21 -11.20 -0.17
C ARG A 57 -22.71 -10.61 -1.51
N GLY A 58 -21.82 -10.25 -2.42
CA GLY A 58 -22.16 -9.91 -3.80
C GLY A 58 -22.43 -11.16 -4.66
N ARG A 59 -23.04 -10.96 -5.83
CA ARG A 59 -23.17 -12.01 -6.87
C ARG A 59 -22.12 -11.76 -7.96
N ILE A 60 -20.97 -12.37 -7.80
CA ILE A 60 -19.82 -12.13 -8.68
C ILE A 60 -19.93 -12.99 -9.94
N ARG A 61 -19.74 -12.36 -11.11
CA ARG A 61 -19.49 -13.05 -12.38
C ARG A 61 -18.00 -13.04 -12.65
N PHE A 62 -17.41 -14.21 -12.84
CA PHE A 62 -15.97 -14.36 -13.06
C PHE A 62 -15.61 -14.25 -14.53
N ASP A 63 -15.93 -13.10 -15.13
CA ASP A 63 -15.46 -12.74 -16.47
C ASP A 63 -13.97 -12.35 -16.41
N LEU A 64 -13.29 -12.32 -17.56
CA LEU A 64 -11.85 -12.04 -17.64
C LEU A 64 -11.38 -10.83 -16.80
N PRO A 65 -12.07 -9.67 -16.77
CA PRO A 65 -11.66 -8.54 -15.93
C PRO A 65 -11.73 -8.83 -14.41
N MET A 66 -12.71 -9.64 -13.98
CA MET A 66 -12.86 -10.01 -12.58
C MET A 66 -11.74 -10.97 -12.15
N MET A 67 -11.33 -11.88 -13.04
CA MET A 67 -10.17 -12.76 -12.80
C MET A 67 -8.89 -11.95 -12.58
N TRP A 68 -8.63 -10.95 -13.42
CA TRP A 68 -7.51 -10.02 -13.23
C TRP A 68 -7.58 -9.27 -11.91
N THR A 69 -8.78 -8.82 -11.52
CA THR A 69 -8.99 -8.10 -10.26
C THR A 69 -8.63 -8.96 -9.05
N VAL A 70 -9.01 -10.24 -9.04
CA VAL A 70 -8.68 -11.17 -7.94
C VAL A 70 -7.18 -11.50 -7.94
N ALA A 71 -6.59 -11.78 -9.11
CA ALA A 71 -5.16 -12.05 -9.22
C ALA A 71 -4.31 -10.84 -8.78
N PHE A 72 -4.74 -9.63 -9.15
CA PHE A 72 -4.16 -8.37 -8.69
C PHE A 72 -4.18 -8.28 -7.16
N MET A 73 -5.33 -8.51 -6.51
CA MET A 73 -5.41 -8.39 -5.04
C MET A 73 -4.42 -9.31 -4.32
N LEU A 74 -4.24 -10.55 -4.79
CA LEU A 74 -3.29 -11.49 -4.21
C LEU A 74 -1.84 -11.06 -4.42
N THR A 75 -1.45 -10.85 -5.68
CA THR A 75 -0.09 -10.47 -6.05
C THR A 75 0.33 -9.13 -5.44
N PHE A 76 -0.58 -8.15 -5.44
CA PHE A 76 -0.38 -6.84 -4.84
C PHE A 76 -0.20 -6.93 -3.32
N THR A 77 -0.96 -7.79 -2.63
CA THR A 77 -0.81 -7.97 -1.17
C THR A 77 0.54 -8.58 -0.81
N VAL A 78 0.98 -9.62 -1.53
CA VAL A 78 2.28 -10.26 -1.28
C VAL A 78 3.43 -9.30 -1.58
N GLY A 79 3.39 -8.61 -2.72
CA GLY A 79 4.40 -7.60 -3.07
C GLY A 79 4.39 -6.39 -2.12
N GLY A 80 3.21 -5.99 -1.64
CA GLY A 80 3.09 -4.91 -0.65
C GLY A 80 3.72 -5.29 0.69
N MET A 81 3.54 -6.54 1.15
CA MET A 81 4.13 -7.04 2.39
C MET A 81 5.67 -7.02 2.35
N THR A 82 6.27 -7.45 1.25
CA THR A 82 7.73 -7.39 1.09
C THR A 82 8.24 -5.95 1.01
N GLY A 83 7.47 -5.04 0.40
CA GLY A 83 7.76 -3.61 0.40
C GLY A 83 7.75 -2.99 1.80
N VAL A 84 6.81 -3.39 2.67
CA VAL A 84 6.77 -2.92 4.07
C VAL A 84 7.98 -3.41 4.86
N LEU A 85 8.48 -4.62 4.60
CA LEU A 85 9.71 -5.12 5.22
C LEU A 85 10.96 -4.31 4.81
N LEU A 86 10.94 -3.73 3.61
CA LEU A 86 12.03 -2.90 3.09
C LEU A 86 12.01 -1.45 3.63
N ALA A 87 10.85 -1.01 4.13
CA ALA A 87 10.59 0.36 4.58
C ALA A 87 11.25 0.70 5.92
#